data_AF-A0A351MKS8-F1
#
_entry.id   AF-A0A351MKS8-F1
#
_cell.length_a   1.000
_cell.length_b   1.000
_cell.length_c   1.000
_cell.angle_alpha   90.00
_cell.angle_beta   90.00
_cell.angle_gamma   90.00
#
_symmetry.space_group_name_H-M   'P 1'
#
loop_
_entity.id
_entity.type
_entity.pdbx_description
1 polymer ?
#
loop_
_entity_poly.entity_id
_entity_poly.type
_entity_poly.pdbx_seq_one_letter_code
_entity_poly.pdbx_strand_id
1 'polypeptide(L)'
;MALERFGVSMDGELLARFDELVQRQGFPNRSEALRDLVRSALVAADWLDDAAQVLGIISLVYDHHQRDLVQQLLALQHDSGAEVICTTHVHLDHRYCLEVLLARGQAADVRQLAQRLHALRGIARGELSMSPVSASGSHRRRADEEPATAHTHAHQHS
;
A
#
# COMPACT_ATOMS: atom_id res chain seq x y z
N MET A 1 10.81 10.62 -18.08
CA MET A 1 11.65 11.67 -17.46
C MET A 1 13.11 11.24 -17.54
N ALA A 2 14.05 12.18 -17.51
CA ALA A 2 15.49 11.90 -17.61
C ALA A 2 16.04 11.28 -16.31
N LEU A 3 17.10 10.48 -16.42
CA LEU A 3 17.85 9.94 -15.28
C LEU A 3 18.87 10.97 -14.79
N GLU A 4 18.80 11.33 -13.52
CA GLU A 4 19.77 12.22 -12.86
C GLU A 4 20.81 11.42 -12.09
N ARG A 5 22.09 11.79 -12.21
CA ARG A 5 23.20 11.12 -11.53
C ARG A 5 23.66 11.93 -10.33
N PHE A 6 23.63 11.31 -9.16
CA PHE A 6 24.18 11.88 -7.92
C PHE A 6 25.11 10.88 -7.23
N GLY A 7 26.00 11.39 -6.37
CA GLY A 7 26.93 10.58 -5.57
C GLY A 7 26.42 10.40 -4.14
N VAL A 8 26.63 9.22 -3.57
CA VAL A 8 26.29 8.89 -2.18
C VAL A 8 27.54 8.38 -1.48
N SER A 9 27.83 8.88 -0.28
CA SER A 9 28.88 8.35 0.59
C SER A 9 28.26 7.42 1.63
N MET A 10 28.90 6.29 1.89
CA MET A 10 28.47 5.30 2.87
C MET A 10 29.67 4.78 3.65
N ASP A 11 29.44 4.37 4.89
CA ASP A 11 30.41 3.61 5.66
C ASP A 11 30.74 2.29 4.95
N GLY A 12 32.00 1.83 5.08
CA GLY A 12 32.49 0.65 4.37
C GLY A 12 31.77 -0.64 4.78
N GLU A 13 31.42 -0.79 6.06
CA GLU A 13 30.67 -1.95 6.55
C GLU A 13 29.23 -1.94 6.01
N LEU A 14 28.60 -0.76 5.99
CA LEU A 14 27.26 -0.60 5.43
C LEU A 14 27.22 -0.91 3.94
N LEU A 15 28.23 -0.46 3.18
CA LEU A 15 28.34 -0.75 1.74
C LEU A 15 28.48 -2.25 1.48
N ALA A 16 29.29 -2.95 2.27
CA ALA A 16 29.44 -4.40 2.15
C ALA A 16 28.12 -5.14 2.38
N ARG A 17 27.37 -4.77 3.43
CA ARG A 17 26.04 -5.34 3.70
C ARG A 17 25.03 -5.01 2.61
N PHE A 18 25.12 -3.83 2.01
CA PHE A 18 24.27 -3.46 0.87
C PHE A 18 24.59 -4.30 -0.36
N ASP A 19 25.87 -4.55 -0.65
CA ASP A 19 26.28 -5.42 -1.77
C ASP A 19 25.79 -6.86 -1.61
N GLU A 20 25.86 -7.41 -0.40
CA GLU A 20 25.30 -8.72 -0.09
C GLU A 20 23.78 -8.75 -0.34
N LEU A 21 23.07 -7.68 0.01
CA LEU A 21 21.64 -7.55 -0.25
C LEU A 21 21.35 -7.49 -1.76
N VAL A 22 22.13 -6.70 -2.52
CA VAL A 22 22.01 -6.57 -3.98
C VAL A 22 22.13 -7.94 -4.65
N GLN A 23 23.13 -8.73 -4.25
CA GLN A 23 23.35 -10.08 -4.79
C GLN A 23 22.22 -11.04 -4.37
N ARG A 24 21.87 -11.07 -3.09
CA ARG A 24 20.86 -11.99 -2.54
C ARG A 24 19.48 -11.76 -3.14
N GLN A 25 19.12 -10.51 -3.45
CA GLN A 25 17.84 -10.16 -4.06
C GLN A 25 17.87 -10.16 -5.60
N GLY A 26 19.02 -10.46 -6.22
CA GLY A 26 19.14 -10.59 -7.67
C GLY A 26 19.02 -9.27 -8.43
N PHE A 27 19.33 -8.13 -7.81
CA PHE A 27 19.32 -6.85 -8.51
C PHE A 27 20.43 -6.79 -9.57
N PRO A 28 20.18 -6.17 -10.73
CA PRO A 28 21.17 -6.11 -11.81
C PRO A 28 22.33 -5.15 -11.49
N ASN A 29 22.12 -4.16 -10.61
CA ASN A 29 23.16 -3.26 -10.13
C ASN A 29 22.72 -2.54 -8.83
N ARG A 30 23.71 -1.91 -8.16
CA ARG A 30 23.50 -1.09 -6.96
C ARG A 30 22.48 0.04 -7.16
N SER A 31 22.44 0.67 -8.34
CA SER A 31 21.54 1.79 -8.62
C SER A 31 20.08 1.36 -8.68
N GLU A 32 19.78 0.16 -9.19
CA GLU A 32 18.43 -0.42 -9.14
C GLU A 32 18.00 -0.72 -7.70
N ALA A 33 18.85 -1.40 -6.93
CA ALA A 33 18.58 -1.71 -5.53
C ALA A 33 18.36 -0.42 -4.71
N LEU A 34 19.20 0.60 -4.92
CA LEU A 34 19.05 1.88 -4.25
C LEU A 34 17.77 2.61 -4.68
N ARG A 35 17.40 2.58 -5.97
CA ARG A 35 16.14 3.17 -6.44
C ARG A 35 14.92 2.49 -5.85
N ASP A 36 14.96 1.17 -5.71
CA ASP A 36 13.87 0.43 -5.09
C ASP A 36 13.74 0.77 -3.60
N LEU A 37 14.86 0.76 -2.86
CA LEU A 37 14.90 1.21 -1.46
C LEU A 37 14.39 2.64 -1.29
N VAL A 38 14.82 3.57 -2.14
CA VAL A 38 14.34 4.96 -2.12
C VAL A 38 12.87 5.02 -2.44
N ARG A 39 12.36 4.26 -3.42
CA ARG A 39 10.93 4.21 -3.73
C ARG A 39 10.12 3.67 -2.56
N SER A 40 10.55 2.56 -1.94
CA SER A 40 9.90 2.00 -0.76
C SER A 40 9.91 2.98 0.41
N ALA A 41 11.04 3.66 0.64
CA ALA A 41 11.16 4.67 1.67
C ALA A 41 10.27 5.89 1.38
N LEU A 42 10.18 6.34 0.13
CA LEU A 42 9.30 7.45 -0.27
C LEU A 42 7.82 7.05 -0.22
N VAL A 43 7.45 5.81 -0.54
CA VAL A 43 6.08 5.32 -0.33
C VAL A 43 5.74 5.23 1.16
N ALA A 44 6.72 4.90 2.01
CA ALA A 44 6.55 4.91 3.46
C ALA A 44 6.57 6.33 4.07
N ALA A 45 7.30 7.27 3.44
CA ALA A 45 7.51 8.64 3.91
C ALA A 45 6.51 9.64 3.33
N ASP A 46 5.94 9.37 2.16
CA ASP A 46 4.65 9.90 1.76
C ASP A 46 3.68 9.32 2.77
N TRP A 47 3.48 10.07 3.85
CA TRP A 47 2.22 10.03 4.57
C TRP A 47 1.17 10.30 3.51
N LEU A 48 0.66 9.20 2.94
CA LEU A 48 -0.54 9.21 2.13
C LEU A 48 -1.47 10.18 2.81
N ASP A 49 -1.83 11.24 2.09
CA ASP A 49 -2.87 12.17 2.52
C ASP A 49 -3.96 11.32 3.15
N ASP A 50 -4.38 11.68 4.36
CA ASP A 50 -5.32 10.88 5.12
C ASP A 50 -6.60 10.60 4.31
N ALA A 51 -6.94 11.49 3.37
CA ALA A 51 -8.06 11.35 2.44
C ALA A 51 -7.76 10.55 1.15
N ALA A 52 -6.49 10.19 0.89
CA ALA A 52 -6.10 9.43 -0.30
C ALA A 52 -6.71 8.02 -0.29
N GLN A 53 -7.21 7.60 -1.46
CA GLN A 53 -7.72 6.24 -1.63
C GLN A 53 -6.57 5.25 -1.81
N VAL A 54 -6.55 4.22 -0.94
CA VAL A 54 -5.47 3.22 -0.88
C VAL A 54 -6.02 1.79 -0.85
N LEU A 55 -5.16 0.87 -1.27
CA LEU A 55 -5.23 -0.55 -0.94
C LEU A 55 -4.29 -0.80 0.23
N GLY A 56 -4.77 -1.49 1.26
CA GLY A 56 -4.03 -1.90 2.43
C GLY A 56 -3.88 -3.41 2.50
N ILE A 57 -2.72 -3.88 2.93
CA ILE A 57 -2.45 -5.26 3.33
C ILE A 57 -2.05 -5.22 4.79
N ILE A 58 -2.87 -5.81 5.65
CA ILE A 58 -2.61 -5.91 7.09
C ILE A 58 -2.28 -7.37 7.39
N SER A 59 -1.08 -7.66 7.87
CA SER A 59 -0.70 -9.01 8.29
C SER A 59 -0.58 -9.08 9.81
N LEU A 60 -1.15 -10.12 10.40
CA LEU A 60 -1.22 -10.36 11.83
C LEU A 60 -0.73 -11.77 12.14
N VAL A 61 0.18 -11.92 13.10
CA VAL A 61 0.46 -13.21 13.74
C VAL A 61 -0.05 -13.15 15.16
N TYR A 62 -0.91 -14.09 15.55
CA TYR A 62 -1.53 -14.08 16.88
C TYR A 62 -1.78 -15.47 17.46
N ASP A 63 -1.87 -15.52 18.80
CA ASP A 63 -2.20 -16.72 19.56
C ASP A 63 -3.73 -16.91 19.59
N HIS A 64 -4.23 -17.95 18.92
CA HIS A 64 -5.69 -18.18 18.85
C HIS A 64 -6.30 -18.76 20.14
N HIS A 65 -5.47 -19.16 21.12
CA HIS A 65 -5.96 -19.50 22.47
C HIS A 65 -6.20 -18.26 23.33
N GLN A 66 -5.76 -17.08 22.91
CA GLN A 66 -6.07 -15.83 23.60
C GLN A 66 -7.58 -15.60 23.58
N ARG A 67 -8.17 -15.57 24.78
CA ARG A 67 -9.62 -15.41 24.95
C ARG A 67 -10.11 -14.15 24.25
N ASP A 68 -11.24 -14.31 23.57
CA ASP A 68 -11.98 -13.27 22.85
C ASP A 68 -11.23 -12.56 21.72
N LEU A 69 -10.00 -12.96 21.39
CA LEU A 69 -9.19 -12.28 20.37
C LEU A 69 -9.83 -12.38 18.99
N VAL A 70 -10.23 -13.58 18.57
CA VAL A 70 -10.87 -13.81 17.27
C VAL A 70 -12.17 -13.00 17.14
N GLN A 71 -12.96 -12.91 18.21
CA GLN A 71 -14.20 -12.13 18.21
C GLN A 71 -13.91 -10.62 18.13
N GLN A 72 -12.89 -10.13 18.84
CA GLN A 72 -12.45 -8.75 18.74
C GLN A 72 -11.90 -8.40 17.36
N LEU A 73 -11.12 -9.30 16.74
CA LEU A 73 -10.63 -9.14 15.37
C LEU A 73 -11.79 -8.97 14.39
N LEU A 74 -12.78 -9.86 14.45
CA LEU A 74 -13.97 -9.79 13.60
C LEU A 74 -14.77 -8.51 13.84
N ALA A 75 -15.01 -8.12 15.10
CA ALA A 75 -15.73 -6.89 15.42
C ALA A 75 -15.02 -5.64 14.86
N LEU A 76 -13.69 -5.55 15.02
CA LEU A 76 -12.91 -4.44 14.46
C LEU A 76 -12.94 -4.38 12.94
N GLN A 77 -12.95 -5.54 12.26
CA GLN A 77 -13.09 -5.63 10.81
C GLN A 77 -14.48 -5.19 10.33
N HIS A 78 -15.53 -5.52 11.07
CA HIS A 78 -16.91 -5.13 10.74
C HIS A 78 -17.19 -3.64 11.02
N ASP A 79 -16.60 -3.09 12.07
CA ASP A 79 -16.81 -1.70 12.52
C ASP A 79 -15.82 -0.70 11.88
N SER A 80 -15.02 -1.13 10.90
CA SER A 80 -14.00 -0.28 10.30
C SER A 80 -14.59 0.71 9.29
N GLY A 81 -14.02 1.93 9.25
CA GLY A 81 -14.29 2.89 8.16
C GLY A 81 -13.68 2.45 6.82
N ALA A 82 -12.68 1.57 6.85
CA ALA A 82 -12.14 0.92 5.67
C ALA A 82 -13.01 -0.29 5.25
N GLU A 83 -13.07 -0.57 3.97
CA GLU A 83 -13.71 -1.76 3.42
C GLU A 83 -12.73 -2.93 3.47
N VAL A 84 -13.01 -3.93 4.31
CA VAL A 84 -12.27 -5.21 4.29
C VAL A 84 -12.78 -6.04 3.11
N ILE A 85 -11.93 -6.24 2.10
CA ILE A 85 -12.27 -6.96 0.86
C ILE A 85 -12.27 -8.46 1.11
N CYS A 86 -11.19 -8.95 1.73
CA CYS A 86 -11.06 -10.35 2.10
C CYS A 86 -10.01 -10.53 3.20
N THR A 87 -10.13 -11.65 3.89
CA THR A 87 -9.23 -12.07 4.95
C THR A 87 -8.80 -13.50 4.68
N THR A 88 -7.49 -13.75 4.67
CA THR A 88 -6.91 -15.09 4.53
C THR A 88 -6.32 -15.52 5.87
N HIS A 89 -6.75 -16.67 6.37
CA HIS A 89 -6.27 -17.23 7.63
C HIS A 89 -5.49 -18.52 7.39
N VAL A 90 -4.33 -18.64 8.03
CA VAL A 90 -3.47 -19.82 7.98
C VAL A 90 -3.06 -20.22 9.39
N HIS A 91 -3.29 -21.48 9.76
CA HIS A 91 -2.71 -22.04 10.99
C HIS A 91 -1.21 -22.30 10.76
N LEU A 92 -0.35 -21.60 11.52
CA LEU A 92 1.10 -21.79 11.44
C LEU A 92 1.54 -23.01 12.26
N ASP A 93 0.95 -23.15 13.45
CA ASP A 93 1.10 -24.29 14.35
C ASP A 93 -0.13 -24.43 15.27
N HIS A 94 -0.03 -25.25 16.33
CA HIS A 94 -1.12 -25.45 17.28
C HIS A 94 -1.52 -24.18 18.05
N ARG A 95 -0.68 -23.14 18.07
CA ARG A 95 -0.89 -21.93 18.87
C ARG A 95 -1.09 -20.69 18.02
N TYR A 96 -0.28 -20.52 16.98
CA TYR A 96 -0.24 -19.30 16.18
C TYR A 96 -0.98 -19.42 14.86
N CYS A 97 -1.69 -18.35 14.53
CA CYS A 97 -2.31 -18.13 13.23
C CYS A 97 -1.66 -16.92 12.56
N LEU A 98 -1.53 -17.00 11.24
CA LEU A 98 -1.28 -15.86 10.36
C LEU A 98 -2.61 -15.45 9.74
N GLU A 99 -2.96 -14.18 9.83
CA GLU A 99 -4.11 -13.61 9.17
C GLU A 99 -3.66 -12.42 8.30
N VAL A 100 -4.08 -12.41 7.04
CA VAL A 100 -3.77 -11.34 6.08
C VAL A 100 -5.08 -10.75 5.58
N LEU A 101 -5.28 -9.47 5.87
CA LEU A 101 -6.47 -8.72 5.48
C LEU A 101 -6.12 -7.80 4.31
N LEU A 102 -6.92 -7.87 3.25
CA LEU A 102 -6.90 -6.90 2.16
C LEU A 102 -8.01 -5.89 2.42
N ALA A 103 -7.65 -4.61 2.51
CA ALA A 103 -8.59 -3.52 2.76
C ALA A 103 -8.48 -2.44 1.69
N ARG A 104 -9.56 -1.68 1.49
CA ARG A 104 -9.61 -0.50 0.63
C ARG A 104 -10.31 0.64 1.36
N GLY A 105 -9.82 1.85 1.20
CA GLY A 105 -10.46 3.02 1.77
C GLY A 105 -9.55 4.24 1.80
N GLN A 106 -9.92 5.23 2.60
CA GLN A 106 -9.04 6.36 2.89
C GLN A 106 -7.83 5.88 3.70
N ALA A 107 -6.66 6.48 3.48
CA ALA A 107 -5.44 6.10 4.15
C ALA A 107 -5.57 6.18 5.68
N ALA A 108 -6.30 7.18 6.20
CA ALA A 108 -6.60 7.29 7.62
C ALA A 108 -7.38 6.10 8.16
N ASP A 109 -8.45 5.68 7.47
CA ASP A 109 -9.32 4.59 7.92
C ASP A 109 -8.58 3.25 7.92
N VAL A 110 -7.80 2.98 6.88
CA VAL A 110 -6.99 1.76 6.76
C VAL A 110 -5.90 1.73 7.84
N ARG A 111 -5.25 2.87 8.09
CA ARG A 111 -4.23 3.00 9.15
C ARG A 111 -4.86 2.83 10.54
N GLN A 112 -6.04 3.41 10.77
CA GLN A 112 -6.75 3.29 12.03
C GLN A 112 -7.18 1.83 12.29
N LEU A 113 -7.69 1.13 11.27
CA LEU A 113 -8.01 -0.30 11.37
C LEU A 113 -6.77 -1.10 11.78
N ALA A 114 -5.66 -0.94 11.07
CA ALA A 114 -4.42 -1.63 11.40
C ALA A 114 -3.93 -1.33 12.82
N GLN A 115 -3.96 -0.06 13.25
CA GLN A 115 -3.57 0.33 14.61
C GLN A 115 -4.46 -0.33 15.68
N ARG A 116 -5.79 -0.34 15.47
CA ARG A 116 -6.74 -0.98 16.40
C ARG A 116 -6.52 -2.48 16.48
N LEU A 117 -6.28 -3.14 15.34
CA LEU A 117 -5.98 -4.58 15.29
C LEU A 117 -4.66 -4.88 16.01
N HIS A 118 -3.59 -4.12 15.73
CA HIS A 118 -2.27 -4.31 16.36
C HIS A 118 -2.29 -4.07 17.88
N ALA A 119 -3.19 -3.22 18.36
CA ALA A 119 -3.32 -2.93 19.79
C ALA A 119 -4.03 -4.04 20.58
N LEU A 120 -4.65 -5.02 19.92
CA LEU A 120 -5.30 -6.13 20.60
C LEU A 120 -4.27 -6.99 21.34
N ARG A 121 -4.62 -7.37 22.57
CA ARG A 121 -3.81 -8.28 23.35
C ARG A 121 -3.81 -9.65 22.68
N GLY A 122 -2.62 -10.21 22.47
CA GLY A 122 -2.43 -11.53 21.83
C GLY A 122 -1.92 -11.45 20.38
N ILE A 123 -1.81 -10.26 19.81
CA ILE A 123 -1.03 -10.03 18.59
C ILE A 123 0.46 -10.14 18.93
N ALA A 124 1.15 -11.09 18.31
CA ALA A 124 2.59 -11.27 18.43
C ALA A 124 3.35 -10.36 17.46
N ARG A 125 2.80 -10.16 16.24
CA ARG A 125 3.37 -9.30 15.21
C ARG A 125 2.26 -8.75 14.32
N GLY A 126 2.38 -7.49 13.93
CA GLY A 126 1.47 -6.83 13.01
C GLY A 126 2.23 -5.94 12.03
N GLU A 127 1.87 -5.98 10.75
CA GLU A 127 2.42 -5.09 9.72
C GLU A 127 1.31 -4.54 8.83
N LEU A 128 1.46 -3.28 8.44
CA LEU A 128 0.63 -2.60 7.46
C LEU A 128 1.50 -2.22 6.27
N SER A 129 1.07 -2.62 5.08
CA SER A 129 1.54 -2.07 3.81
C SER A 129 0.38 -1.37 3.13
N MET A 130 0.62 -0.16 2.60
CA MET A 130 -0.39 0.60 1.86
C MET A 130 0.15 0.98 0.49
N SER A 131 -0.74 1.05 -0.48
CA SER A 131 -0.43 1.52 -1.82
C SER A 131 -1.59 2.36 -2.37
N PRO A 132 -1.33 3.50 -3.04
CA PRO A 132 -2.39 4.26 -3.69
C PRO A 132 -3.18 3.39 -4.68
N VAL A 133 -4.50 3.53 -4.72
CA VAL A 133 -5.35 2.84 -5.73
C VAL A 133 -4.99 3.30 -7.15
N SER A 134 -4.55 4.55 -7.29
CA SER A 134 -4.03 5.08 -8.54
C SER A 134 -2.51 5.00 -8.52
N ALA A 135 -1.94 4.05 -9.27
CA ALA A 135 -0.52 4.14 -9.62
C ALA A 135 -0.30 5.49 -10.31
N SER A 136 0.56 6.34 -9.77
CA SER A 136 1.04 7.54 -10.45
C SER A 136 1.80 7.11 -11.72
N GLY A 137 1.06 6.92 -12.80
CA GLY A 137 1.49 6.95 -14.18
C GLY A 137 0.74 8.09 -14.85
N SER A 138 1.43 9.21 -15.04
CA SER A 138 0.96 10.40 -15.74
C SER A 138 0.28 10.07 -17.08
N HIS A 139 -1.04 10.22 -17.14
CA HIS A 139 -1.77 10.50 -18.38
C HIS A 139 -3.10 11.21 -18.08
N ARG A 140 -3.03 12.40 -17.46
CA ARG A 140 -4.08 13.40 -17.71
C ARG A 140 -3.83 13.95 -19.12
N ARG A 141 -4.54 13.40 -20.09
CA ARG A 141 -4.75 14.05 -21.40
C ARG A 141 -5.25 15.47 -21.10
N ARG A 142 -4.58 16.47 -21.68
CA ARG A 142 -5.19 17.78 -21.90
C ARG A 142 -6.50 17.53 -22.64
N ALA A 143 -7.60 17.99 -22.08
CA ALA A 143 -8.81 18.16 -22.86
C ALA A 143 -8.49 19.27 -23.87
N ASP A 144 -8.32 18.88 -25.12
CA ASP A 144 -8.33 19.83 -26.22
C ASP A 144 -9.75 20.42 -26.27
N GLU A 145 -9.81 21.74 -26.09
CA GLU A 145 -10.92 22.57 -26.53
C GLU A 145 -11.04 22.44 -28.05
N GLU A 146 -12.19 21.97 -28.53
CA GLU A 146 -12.70 22.40 -29.83
C GLU A 146 -14.18 22.83 -29.69
N PRO A 147 -14.57 23.95 -30.31
CA PRO A 147 -15.88 24.56 -30.11
C PRO A 147 -16.94 23.85 -30.95
N ALA A 148 -18.13 23.67 -30.35
CA ALA A 148 -19.30 23.17 -31.05
C ALA A 148 -19.74 24.16 -32.15
N THR A 149 -19.50 23.81 -33.41
CA THR A 149 -20.12 24.46 -34.56
C THR A 149 -21.61 24.08 -34.62
N ALA A 150 -22.47 25.08 -34.45
CA ALA A 150 -23.90 24.97 -34.64
C ALA A 150 -24.24 24.67 -36.11
N HIS A 151 -24.84 23.51 -36.36
CA HIS A 151 -25.51 23.22 -37.63
C HIS A 151 -27.01 23.45 -37.48
N THR A 152 -27.46 24.61 -37.93
CA THR A 152 -28.87 24.93 -38.17
C THR A 152 -29.27 24.29 -39.50
N HIS A 153 -30.07 23.23 -39.47
CA HIS A 153 -30.78 22.76 -40.67
C HIS A 153 -32.16 23.39 -40.74
N ALA A 154 -32.31 24.30 -41.70
CA ALA A 154 -33.58 24.86 -42.12
C ALA A 154 -34.41 23.76 -42.81
N HIS A 155 -35.60 23.48 -42.29
CA HIS A 155 -36.64 22.77 -43.02
C HIS A 155 -37.39 23.77 -43.90
N GLN A 156 -37.23 23.64 -45.22
CA GLN A 156 -38.21 24.09 -46.21
C GLN A 156 -38.76 22.85 -46.89
N HIS A 157 -40.07 22.67 -46.87
CA HIS A 157 -40.80 22.07 -47.98
C HIS A 157 -42.20 22.68 -48.06
N SER A 158 -42.60 22.79 -49.33
CA SER A 158 -43.84 23.29 -49.94
C SER A 158 -45.16 23.00 -49.24
#